data_AF-A0A2E4ZXM4-F1
#
_entry.id   AF-A0A2E4ZXM4-F1
#
_cell.length_a   1.000
_cell.length_b   1.000
_cell.length_c   1.000
_cell.angle_alpha   90.00
_cell.angle_beta   90.00
_cell.angle_gamma   90.00
#
_symmetry.space_group_name_H-M   'P 1'
#
loop_
_entity.id
_entity.type
_entity.pdbx_description
1 polymer ?
#
loop_
_entity_poly.entity_id
_entity_poly.type
_entity_poly.pdbx_seq_one_letter_code
_entity_poly.pdbx_strand_id
1 'polypeptide(L)' 'SGPHGVGVAALVLSANPEMNPWEVKVLLESTAVDLGPKGYDTQYGAGLLDALAAVRQAKKN' A
#
# COMPACT_ATOMS: atom_id res chain seq x y z
N SER A 1 11.44 8.03 3.20
CA SER A 1 10.18 7.27 2.98
C SER A 1 10.41 5.88 2.39
N GLY A 2 11.37 5.67 1.46
CA GLY A 2 11.63 4.37 0.81
C GLY A 2 11.62 3.12 1.72
N PRO A 3 12.35 3.08 2.85
CA PRO A 3 12.35 1.92 3.76
C PRO A 3 10.98 1.60 4.37
N HIS A 4 10.15 2.62 4.62
CA HIS A 4 8.79 2.41 5.13
C HIS A 4 7.92 1.75 4.07
N GLY A 5 8.00 2.20 2.81
CA GLY A 5 7.28 1.56 1.70
C GLY A 5 7.66 0.11 1.50
N VAL A 6 8.96 -0.21 1.54
CA VAL A 6 9.45 -1.59 1.45
C VAL A 6 8.97 -2.43 2.64
N GLY A 7 8.98 -1.88 3.85
CA GLY A 7 8.48 -2.57 5.04
C GLY A 7 6.99 -2.93 4.94
N VAL A 8 6.15 -2.00 4.47
CA VAL A 8 4.72 -2.28 4.27
C VAL A 8 4.50 -3.30 3.16
N ALA A 9 5.23 -3.20 2.04
CA ALA A 9 5.18 -4.20 0.98
C ALA A 9 5.58 -5.60 1.48
N ALA A 10 6.60 -5.69 2.32
CA ALA A 10 7.03 -6.94 2.94
C ALA A 10 5.96 -7.52 3.90
N LEU A 11 5.27 -6.67 4.67
CA LEU A 11 4.14 -7.10 5.51
C LEU A 11 2.97 -7.63 4.67
N VAL A 12 2.63 -6.96 3.56
CA VAL A 12 1.61 -7.41 2.60
C VAL A 12 1.96 -8.78 2.05
N LEU A 13 3.19 -8.96 1.55
CA LEU A 13 3.66 -10.25 1.02
C LEU A 13 3.76 -11.34 2.10
N SER A 14 4.05 -10.96 3.36
CA SER A 14 4.00 -11.91 4.48
C SER A 14 2.59 -12.41 4.76
N ALA A 15 1.57 -11.58 4.51
CA ALA A 15 0.16 -11.95 4.66
C ALA A 15 -0.39 -12.71 3.46
N ASN A 16 0.13 -12.45 2.26
CA ASN A 16 -0.25 -13.16 1.03
C ASN A 16 0.96 -13.26 0.06
N PRO A 17 1.75 -14.34 0.17
CA PRO A 17 2.98 -14.52 -0.62
C PRO A 17 2.75 -14.72 -2.13
N GLU A 18 1.51 -14.98 -2.56
CA GLU A 18 1.19 -15.21 -3.97
C GLU A 18 0.93 -13.91 -4.75
N MET A 19 0.81 -12.77 -4.07
CA MET A 19 0.61 -11.49 -4.74
C MET A 19 1.84 -11.14 -5.58
N ASN A 20 1.59 -10.72 -6.82
CA ASN A 20 2.64 -10.20 -7.67
C ASN A 20 2.92 -8.71 -7.37
N PRO A 21 4.07 -8.16 -7.81
CA PRO A 21 4.46 -6.79 -7.48
C PRO A 21 3.46 -5.71 -7.91
N TRP A 22 2.71 -5.93 -9.01
CA TRP A 22 1.70 -4.98 -9.47
C TRP A 22 0.48 -4.95 -8.56
N GLU A 23 0.04 -6.11 -8.09
CA GLU A 23 -1.05 -6.21 -7.12
C GLU A 23 -0.66 -5.56 -5.80
N VAL A 24 0.58 -5.74 -5.34
CA VAL A 24 1.09 -5.07 -4.13
C VAL A 24 1.07 -3.55 -4.33
N LYS A 25 1.55 -3.04 -5.46
CA LYS A 25 1.52 -1.59 -5.76
C LYS A 25 0.09 -1.05 -5.72
N VAL A 26 -0.83 -1.69 -6.44
CA VAL A 26 -2.24 -1.25 -6.52
C VAL A 26 -2.89 -1.29 -5.13
N LEU A 27 -2.63 -2.33 -4.35
CA LEU A 27 -3.14 -2.45 -2.99
C LEU A 27 -2.65 -1.30 -2.10
N LEU A 28 -1.34 -1.02 -2.10
CA LEU A 28 -0.75 0.07 -1.32
C LEU A 28 -1.31 1.44 -1.74
N GLU A 29 -1.49 1.68 -3.04
CA GLU A 29 -2.10 2.93 -3.54
C GLU A 29 -3.59 3.02 -3.17
N SER A 30 -4.34 1.93 -3.26
CA SER A 30 -5.79 1.91 -2.98
C SER A 30 -6.15 2.05 -1.50
N THR A 31 -5.21 1.71 -0.61
CA THR A 31 -5.38 1.77 0.85
C THR A 31 -4.72 3.00 1.47
N ALA A 32 -4.00 3.78 0.68
CA ALA A 32 -3.36 5.00 1.17
C ALA A 32 -4.40 6.03 1.60
N VAL A 33 -4.06 6.76 2.66
CA VAL A 33 -4.83 7.92 3.13
C VAL A 33 -4.45 9.09 2.25
N ASP A 34 -5.38 9.51 1.39
CA ASP A 34 -5.24 10.66 0.50
C ASP A 34 -4.85 11.93 1.29
N LEU A 35 -3.84 12.65 0.81
CA LEU A 35 -3.32 13.86 1.43
C LEU A 35 -3.31 14.99 0.41
N GLY A 36 -3.72 16.19 0.84
CA GLY A 36 -3.76 17.35 -0.05
C GLY A 36 -5.04 17.39 -0.90
N PRO A 37 -4.95 17.80 -2.18
CA PRO A 37 -6.09 17.78 -3.09
C PRO A 37 -6.62 16.36 -3.28
N LYS A 38 -7.94 16.21 -3.43
CA LYS A 38 -8.55 14.90 -3.62
C LYS A 38 -7.98 14.16 -4.84
N GLY A 39 -7.50 12.95 -4.62
CA GLY A 39 -6.95 12.06 -5.64
C GLY A 39 -5.45 12.21 -5.82
N TYR A 40 -4.90 11.54 -6.83
CA TYR A 40 -3.45 11.54 -7.04
C TYR A 40 -2.90 12.95 -7.27
N ASP A 41 -1.81 13.27 -6.57
CA ASP A 41 -1.04 14.48 -6.78
C ASP A 41 0.47 14.21 -6.85
N THR A 42 1.24 15.16 -7.38
CA THR A 42 2.69 14.96 -7.62
C THR A 42 3.55 15.10 -6.35
N GLN A 43 2.98 15.57 -5.24
CA GLN A 43 3.68 15.75 -3.97
C GLN A 43 3.49 14.54 -3.05
N TYR A 44 2.27 13.99 -2.95
CA TYR A 44 1.93 12.86 -2.07
C TYR A 44 1.61 11.56 -2.82
N GLY A 45 1.48 11.59 -4.15
CA GLY A 45 1.10 10.42 -4.93
C GLY A 45 -0.32 9.97 -4.59
N ALA A 46 -0.48 8.73 -4.14
CA ALA A 46 -1.75 8.23 -3.62
C ALA A 46 -2.02 8.61 -2.15
N GLY A 47 -1.05 9.25 -1.47
CA GLY A 47 -1.16 9.66 -0.08
C GLY A 47 -0.25 8.87 0.88
N LEU A 48 -0.61 8.88 2.17
CA LEU A 48 0.13 8.21 3.23
C LEU A 48 -0.22 6.72 3.30
N LEU A 49 0.79 5.84 3.30
CA LEU A 49 0.59 4.39 3.42
C LEU A 49 -0.17 4.02 4.70
N ASP A 50 -1.25 3.24 4.55
CA ASP A 50 -1.93 2.57 5.66
C ASP A 50 -1.56 1.08 5.69
N ALA A 51 -0.58 0.75 6.51
CA ALA A 51 -0.09 -0.62 6.64
C ALA A 51 -1.15 -1.60 7.16
N LEU A 52 -2.03 -1.13 8.05
CA LEU A 52 -3.05 -1.98 8.64
C LEU A 52 -4.14 -2.31 7.61
N ALA A 53 -4.62 -1.31 6.88
CA ALA A 53 -5.59 -1.50 5.81
C ALA A 53 -5.04 -2.42 4.71
N ALA A 54 -3.80 -2.16 4.25
CA ALA A 54 -3.13 -2.99 3.25
C ALA A 54 -3.03 -4.46 3.69
N VAL A 55 -2.49 -4.73 4.89
CA VAL A 55 -2.35 -6.11 5.38
C VAL A 55 -3.70 -6.80 5.57
N ARG A 56 -4.72 -6.10 6.05
CA ARG A 56 -6.07 -6.67 6.21
C ARG A 56 -6.68 -7.08 4.87
N GLN A 57 -6.52 -6.25 3.84
CA GLN A 57 -7.06 -6.53 2.52
C GLN A 57 -6.23 -7.58 1.75
N ALA A 58 -4.94 -7.71 2.05
CA ALA A 58 -4.08 -8.73 1.45
C ALA A 58 -4.41 -10.16 1.91
N LYS A 59 -4.88 -10.33 3.16
CA LYS A 59 -5.15 -11.65 3.75
C LYS A 59 -6.12 -12.47 2.89
N LYS A 60 -5.68 -13.66 2.47
CA LYS A 60 -6.57 -14.69 1.92
C LYS A 60 -7.48 -15.22 3.02
N ASN A 61 -8.75 -15.45 2.68
CA ASN A 61 -9.71 -16.18 3.51
C ASN A 61 -9.37 -17.67 3.56
#